data_AF-A0A930RIQ9-F1
#
_entry.id   AF-A0A930RIQ9-F1
#
_cell.length_a   1.000
_cell.length_b   1.000
_cell.length_c   1.000
_cell.angle_alpha   90.00
_cell.angle_beta   90.00
_cell.angle_gamma   90.00
#
_symmetry.space_group_name_H-M   'P 1'
#
loop_
_entity.id
_entity.type
_entity.pdbx_description
1 polymer ?
#
loop_
_entity_poly.entity_id
_entity_poly.type
_entity_poly.pdbx_seq_one_letter_code
_entity_poly.pdbx_strand_id
1 'polypeptide(L)'
;MKRPIGFIDSGVGGLTVLKEALKQLPNESMIFLGDSARCPYGTRPVEEIRQYTLEMVQFLLEKNIKMLVIACNTATAVVLEELQNTLTIPVVGVIQPGSLAAIKQTKNDRIGVLGTNATIASKVYPKTMHDKNKDIEVFDIACPKFVPIVENNQSDTKEAEEVVRETLRPLEGTEVDTVILGCTHYPLLRQTIQKVVGDSVTLIDSGAETVSSVSALLDYCKLSETPETNPEPTLEIYTTGEASLFEEIAENWLNRTGLKVKKVTLKEEVKPVELKKEIVIATNNVGKAKEFAEIFEPKGYSVKTLRDFPELEEVEETGTTFEENARLKAETIANELQTIVLADDSGLCVDALDGQPGVYSARFAGEPKSDAANNAKLLSELGGLVGEERSAHFTCCLVLAAPNSESLVVQAECPGQIATLPAGDSGFGYDPLFVVPEYGKTFAELGMDIKNKISHRAKAIELLVSQWEKWTHELNQTEE
;
A
#
# COMPACT_ATOMS: atom_id res chain seq x y z
N MET A 1 -7.08 18.16 19.82
CA MET A 1 -8.05 17.06 20.00
C MET A 1 -7.31 15.75 19.79
N LYS A 2 -7.67 14.70 20.53
CA LYS A 2 -7.14 13.37 20.28
C LYS A 2 -7.68 12.83 18.95
N ARG A 3 -6.82 12.17 18.17
CA ARG A 3 -7.16 11.68 16.83
C ARG A 3 -8.19 10.55 16.92
N PRO A 4 -9.26 10.55 16.11
CA PRO A 4 -10.31 9.54 16.18
C PRO A 4 -9.94 8.24 15.46
N ILE A 5 -10.69 7.17 15.74
CA ILE A 5 -10.69 5.95 14.93
C ILE A 5 -11.68 6.15 13.78
N GLY A 6 -11.24 5.89 12.56
CA GLY A 6 -12.06 5.95 11.36
C GLY A 6 -12.71 4.61 11.05
N PHE A 7 -14.01 4.60 10.77
CA PHE A 7 -14.77 3.42 10.35
C PHE A 7 -15.38 3.69 8.97
N ILE A 8 -15.16 2.80 8.01
CA ILE A 8 -15.79 2.86 6.68
C ILE A 8 -16.66 1.63 6.42
N ASP A 9 -17.81 1.83 5.78
CA ASP A 9 -18.69 0.76 5.33
C ASP A 9 -19.41 1.16 4.03
N SER A 10 -19.84 0.17 3.25
CA SER A 10 -20.60 0.43 2.02
C SER A 10 -21.99 1.03 2.26
N GLY A 11 -22.47 1.06 3.51
CA GLY A 11 -23.77 1.63 3.84
C GLY A 11 -24.03 1.68 5.34
N VAL A 12 -25.23 1.28 5.75
CA VAL A 12 -25.66 1.29 7.16
C VAL A 12 -25.17 0.06 7.94
N GLY A 13 -24.84 -1.04 7.25
CA GLY A 13 -24.43 -2.30 7.86
C GLY A 13 -23.33 -2.14 8.91
N GLY A 14 -22.30 -1.36 8.59
CA GLY A 14 -21.14 -1.13 9.46
C GLY A 14 -21.46 -0.53 10.84
N LEU A 15 -22.68 -0.01 11.04
CA LEU A 15 -23.15 0.43 12.35
C LEU A 15 -23.14 -0.71 13.38
N THR A 16 -23.21 -1.98 12.97
CA THR A 16 -23.06 -3.13 13.89
C THR A 16 -21.65 -3.20 14.48
N VAL A 17 -20.62 -2.92 13.68
CA VAL A 17 -19.22 -2.83 14.13
C VAL A 17 -19.02 -1.59 15.01
N LEU A 18 -19.58 -0.44 14.60
CA LEU A 18 -19.53 0.79 15.38
C LEU A 18 -20.21 0.63 16.75
N LYS A 19 -21.33 -0.08 16.82
CA LYS A 19 -22.04 -0.39 18.07
C LYS A 19 -21.16 -1.13 19.06
N GLU A 20 -20.44 -2.14 18.59
CA GLU A 20 -19.49 -2.88 19.43
C GLU A 20 -18.29 -2.00 19.82
N ALA A 21 -17.81 -1.14 18.93
CA ALA A 21 -16.75 -0.17 19.24
C ALA A 21 -17.17 0.79 20.36
N LEU A 22 -18.36 1.39 20.27
CA LEU A 22 -18.88 2.29 21.30
C LEU A 22 -19.06 1.63 22.68
N LYS A 23 -19.25 0.31 22.69
CA LYS A 23 -19.40 -0.50 23.91
C LYS A 23 -18.05 -0.91 24.51
N GLN A 24 -17.10 -1.35 23.68
CA GLN A 24 -15.81 -1.89 24.14
C GLN A 24 -14.73 -0.81 24.29
N LEU A 25 -14.83 0.31 23.55
CA LEU A 25 -13.86 1.41 23.50
C LEU A 25 -14.52 2.76 23.84
N PRO A 26 -15.11 2.91 25.06
CA PRO A 26 -15.94 4.07 25.39
C PRO A 26 -15.18 5.40 25.47
N ASN A 27 -13.85 5.37 25.57
CA ASN A 27 -12.99 6.56 25.68
C ASN A 27 -12.49 7.06 24.31
N GLU A 28 -12.79 6.34 23.23
CA GLU A 28 -12.27 6.65 21.90
C GLU A 28 -13.22 7.59 21.15
N SER A 29 -12.64 8.61 20.52
CA SER A 29 -13.37 9.40 19.52
C SER A 29 -13.47 8.62 18.22
N MET A 30 -14.62 8.68 17.55
CA MET A 30 -14.91 7.86 16.37
C MET A 30 -15.50 8.70 15.24
N ILE A 31 -15.08 8.41 14.02
CA ILE A 31 -15.70 8.92 12.81
C ILE A 31 -16.17 7.72 11.99
N PHE A 32 -17.46 7.69 11.67
CA PHE A 32 -18.05 6.68 10.81
C PHE A 32 -18.45 7.30 9.47
N LEU A 33 -18.15 6.62 8.36
CA LEU A 33 -18.62 6.97 7.02
C LEU A 33 -19.28 5.75 6.36
N GLY A 34 -20.55 5.89 6.02
CA GLY A 34 -21.31 4.88 5.26
C GLY A 34 -21.61 5.34 3.84
N ASP A 35 -21.17 4.61 2.83
CA ASP A 35 -21.38 4.95 1.41
C ASP A 35 -22.75 4.52 0.86
N SER A 36 -23.81 4.91 1.56
CA SER A 36 -25.18 4.49 1.26
C SER A 36 -25.69 4.88 -0.14
N ALA A 37 -25.12 5.91 -0.78
CA ALA A 37 -25.49 6.28 -2.15
C ALA A 37 -25.09 5.22 -3.19
N ARG A 38 -24.07 4.40 -2.89
CA ARG A 38 -23.52 3.37 -3.79
C ARG A 38 -23.65 1.95 -3.23
N CYS A 39 -24.29 1.78 -2.07
CA CYS A 39 -24.70 0.48 -1.54
C CYS A 39 -25.60 -0.27 -2.57
N PRO A 40 -25.52 -1.61 -2.70
CA PRO A 40 -24.60 -2.54 -2.05
C PRO A 40 -23.31 -2.78 -2.85
N TYR A 41 -22.19 -3.02 -2.15
CA TYR A 41 -20.93 -3.40 -2.79
C TYR A 41 -20.88 -4.87 -3.21
N GLY A 42 -21.64 -5.75 -2.54
CA GLY A 42 -21.56 -7.21 -2.72
C GLY A 42 -21.85 -7.75 -4.13
N THR A 43 -22.41 -6.91 -5.02
CA THR A 43 -22.75 -7.24 -6.41
C THR A 43 -21.98 -6.41 -7.45
N ARG A 44 -21.04 -5.57 -7.01
CA ARG A 44 -20.28 -4.66 -7.88
C ARG A 44 -18.98 -5.31 -8.40
N PRO A 45 -18.42 -4.80 -9.51
CA PRO A 45 -17.05 -5.13 -9.93
C PRO A 45 -16.02 -4.80 -8.84
N VAL A 46 -14.89 -5.51 -8.85
CA VAL A 46 -13.81 -5.34 -7.86
C VAL A 46 -13.21 -3.93 -7.95
N GLU A 47 -13.11 -3.40 -9.16
CA GLU A 47 -12.56 -2.09 -9.48
C GLU A 47 -13.43 -0.97 -8.87
N GLU A 48 -14.76 -1.05 -9.00
CA GLU A 48 -15.69 -0.11 -8.36
C GLU A 48 -15.60 -0.20 -6.83
N ILE A 49 -15.56 -1.41 -6.27
CA ILE A 49 -15.44 -1.61 -4.82
C ILE A 49 -14.15 -0.97 -4.31
N ARG A 50 -13.04 -1.17 -5.02
CA ARG A 50 -11.75 -0.57 -4.70
C ARG A 50 -11.84 0.95 -4.74
N GLN A 51 -12.27 1.52 -5.87
CA GLN A 51 -12.39 2.97 -6.06
C GLN A 51 -13.23 3.62 -4.94
N TYR A 52 -14.45 3.13 -4.72
CA TYR A 52 -15.34 3.73 -3.72
C TYR A 52 -14.78 3.60 -2.31
N THR A 53 -14.07 2.51 -2.01
CA THR A 53 -13.41 2.36 -0.71
C THR A 53 -12.27 3.36 -0.52
N LEU A 54 -11.44 3.58 -1.56
CA LEU A 54 -10.35 4.55 -1.50
C LEU A 54 -10.86 6.00 -1.31
N GLU A 55 -11.97 6.37 -1.94
CA GLU A 55 -12.59 7.67 -1.72
C GLU A 55 -13.05 7.87 -0.26
N MET A 56 -13.63 6.84 0.36
CA MET A 56 -13.99 6.87 1.78
C MET A 56 -12.76 7.00 2.68
N VAL A 57 -11.69 6.27 2.36
CA VAL A 57 -10.41 6.35 3.08
C VAL A 57 -9.85 7.76 3.00
N GLN A 58 -9.77 8.35 1.81
CA GLN A 58 -9.26 9.70 1.62
C GLN A 58 -10.04 10.73 2.44
N PHE A 59 -11.38 10.64 2.43
CA PHE A 59 -12.21 11.50 3.26
C PHE A 59 -11.88 11.40 4.75
N LEU A 60 -11.64 10.19 5.27
CA LEU A 60 -11.29 10.00 6.68
C LEU A 60 -9.85 10.40 7.01
N LEU A 61 -8.90 10.24 6.09
CA LEU A 61 -7.52 10.70 6.28
C LEU A 61 -7.47 12.24 6.43
N GLU A 62 -8.28 12.97 5.67
CA GLU A 62 -8.44 14.43 5.82
C GLU A 62 -9.00 14.84 7.21
N LYS A 63 -9.64 13.90 7.92
CA LYS A 63 -10.10 14.08 9.30
C LYS A 63 -9.05 13.74 10.35
N ASN A 64 -7.83 13.39 9.94
CA ASN A 64 -6.69 13.07 10.81
C ASN A 64 -6.98 11.91 11.78
N ILE A 65 -7.52 10.80 11.25
CA ILE A 65 -7.73 9.57 12.01
C ILE A 65 -6.38 8.94 12.44
N LYS A 66 -6.36 8.22 13.56
CA LYS A 66 -5.17 7.49 14.05
C LYS A 66 -5.15 6.00 13.67
N MET A 67 -6.29 5.45 13.27
CA MET A 67 -6.47 4.05 12.90
C MET A 67 -7.69 3.97 11.98
N LEU A 68 -7.63 3.09 10.98
CA LEU A 68 -8.71 2.81 10.05
C LEU A 68 -9.29 1.41 10.32
N VAL A 69 -10.61 1.32 10.38
CA VAL A 69 -11.37 0.07 10.47
C VAL A 69 -12.27 -0.05 9.24
N ILE A 70 -12.03 -1.07 8.42
CA ILE A 70 -12.85 -1.40 7.27
C ILE A 70 -13.97 -2.33 7.76
N ALA A 71 -15.13 -1.75 8.09
CA ALA A 71 -16.25 -2.48 8.66
C ALA A 71 -16.89 -3.41 7.63
N CYS A 72 -16.88 -3.03 6.34
CA CYS A 72 -17.47 -3.82 5.27
C CYS A 72 -16.61 -5.06 4.95
N ASN A 73 -17.22 -6.24 5.03
CA ASN A 73 -16.57 -7.51 4.66
C ASN A 73 -16.16 -7.52 3.18
N THR A 74 -17.01 -7.01 2.30
CA THR A 74 -16.72 -6.96 0.86
C THR A 74 -15.57 -6.01 0.55
N ALA A 75 -15.54 -4.82 1.16
CA ALA A 75 -14.40 -3.91 1.01
C ALA A 75 -13.12 -4.51 1.59
N THR A 76 -13.19 -5.13 2.78
CA THR A 76 -12.05 -5.82 3.39
C THR A 76 -11.45 -6.89 2.47
N ALA A 77 -12.30 -7.69 1.82
CA ALA A 77 -11.86 -8.74 0.91
C ALA A 77 -11.11 -8.20 -0.32
N VAL A 78 -11.32 -6.95 -0.70
CA VAL A 78 -10.75 -6.34 -1.90
C VAL A 78 -9.52 -5.48 -1.59
N VAL A 79 -9.58 -4.60 -0.58
CA VAL A 79 -8.57 -3.53 -0.41
C VAL A 79 -7.71 -3.62 0.84
N LEU A 80 -7.94 -4.58 1.75
CA LEU A 80 -7.26 -4.58 3.05
C LEU A 80 -5.73 -4.62 2.91
N GLU A 81 -5.21 -5.53 2.09
CA GLU A 81 -3.76 -5.72 1.89
C GLU A 81 -3.12 -4.47 1.27
N GLU A 82 -3.76 -3.90 0.25
CA GLU A 82 -3.35 -2.64 -0.38
C GLU A 82 -3.26 -1.50 0.65
N LEU A 83 -4.30 -1.33 1.47
CA LEU A 83 -4.35 -0.26 2.47
C LEU A 83 -3.34 -0.46 3.61
N GLN A 84 -3.07 -1.70 4.00
CA GLN A 84 -2.04 -2.00 5.01
C GLN A 84 -0.62 -1.71 4.51
N ASN A 85 -0.38 -1.84 3.21
CA ASN A 85 0.93 -1.56 2.60
C ASN A 85 1.14 -0.07 2.28
N THR A 86 0.06 0.69 2.08
CA THR A 86 0.11 2.09 1.65
C THR A 86 -0.06 3.09 2.79
N LEU A 87 -0.88 2.78 3.81
CA LEU A 87 -1.15 3.70 4.91
C LEU A 87 -0.17 3.54 6.07
N THR A 88 0.27 4.67 6.62
CA THR A 88 1.14 4.70 7.82
C THR A 88 0.39 4.49 9.13
N ILE A 89 -0.94 4.63 9.12
CA ILE A 89 -1.80 4.33 10.27
C ILE A 89 -2.20 2.84 10.24
N PRO A 90 -2.44 2.20 11.40
CA PRO A 90 -2.91 0.83 11.41
C PRO A 90 -4.26 0.68 10.71
N VAL A 91 -4.38 -0.34 9.86
CA VAL A 91 -5.62 -0.68 9.14
C VAL A 91 -6.09 -2.08 9.57
N VAL A 92 -7.34 -2.15 10.03
CA VAL A 92 -7.96 -3.40 10.50
C VAL A 92 -9.19 -3.71 9.66
N GLY A 93 -9.26 -4.91 9.11
CA GLY A 93 -10.44 -5.43 8.43
C GLY A 93 -11.21 -6.45 9.27
N VAL A 94 -12.44 -6.76 8.86
CA VAL A 94 -13.34 -7.62 9.65
C VAL A 94 -13.18 -9.13 9.44
N ILE A 95 -12.40 -9.55 8.44
CA ILE A 95 -12.32 -10.96 8.03
C ILE A 95 -11.40 -11.78 8.93
N GLN A 96 -10.19 -11.27 9.19
CA GLN A 96 -9.20 -11.96 10.00
C GLN A 96 -9.67 -12.16 11.46
N PRO A 97 -10.23 -11.15 12.15
CA PRO A 97 -10.75 -11.33 13.50
C PRO A 97 -11.86 -12.39 13.58
N GLY A 98 -12.83 -12.36 12.67
CA GLY A 98 -13.89 -13.36 12.59
C GLY A 98 -13.36 -14.78 12.31
N SER A 99 -12.36 -14.90 11.42
CA SER A 99 -11.72 -16.18 11.10
C SER A 99 -10.99 -16.77 12.32
N LEU A 100 -10.21 -15.96 13.05
CA LEU A 100 -9.49 -16.41 14.25
C LEU A 100 -10.45 -16.83 15.37
N ALA A 101 -11.55 -16.10 15.55
CA ALA A 101 -12.58 -16.44 16.53
C ALA A 101 -13.28 -17.76 16.18
N ALA A 102 -13.55 -18.02 14.89
CA ALA A 102 -14.16 -19.27 14.44
C ALA A 102 -13.24 -20.47 14.67
N ILE A 103 -11.96 -20.35 14.30
CA ILE A 103 -10.93 -21.37 14.55
C ILE A 103 -10.82 -21.70 16.05
N LYS A 104 -10.93 -20.68 16.91
CA LYS A 104 -10.87 -20.87 18.36
C LYS A 104 -12.09 -21.56 18.94
N GLN A 105 -13.27 -21.42 18.30
CA GLN A 105 -14.56 -21.89 18.85
C GLN A 105 -15.01 -23.23 18.29
N THR A 106 -14.60 -23.59 17.07
CA THR A 106 -14.92 -24.90 16.50
C THR A 106 -14.32 -26.03 17.33
N LYS A 107 -15.05 -27.14 17.40
CA LYS A 107 -14.66 -28.38 18.08
C LYS A 107 -14.41 -29.52 17.11
N ASN A 108 -14.85 -29.39 15.85
CA ASN A 108 -14.72 -30.41 14.82
C ASN A 108 -14.04 -29.92 13.54
N ASP A 109 -13.51 -28.68 13.55
CA ASP A 109 -12.82 -28.05 12.41
C ASP A 109 -13.70 -27.86 11.16
N ARG A 110 -15.04 -27.87 11.30
CA ARG A 110 -16.01 -27.64 10.21
C ARG A 110 -16.70 -26.30 10.39
N ILE A 111 -16.34 -25.32 9.57
CA ILE A 111 -16.75 -23.92 9.72
C ILE A 111 -17.56 -23.47 8.51
N GLY A 112 -18.76 -22.94 8.73
CA GLY A 112 -19.55 -22.26 7.71
C GLY A 112 -19.22 -20.78 7.61
N VAL A 113 -19.19 -20.22 6.41
CA VAL A 113 -18.99 -18.79 6.18
C VAL A 113 -20.16 -18.26 5.36
N LEU A 114 -20.95 -17.36 5.95
CA LEU A 114 -22.03 -16.67 5.26
C LEU A 114 -21.52 -15.32 4.76
N GLY A 115 -21.71 -15.00 3.49
CA GLY A 115 -21.26 -13.70 2.97
C GLY A 115 -22.01 -13.24 1.73
N THR A 116 -21.67 -12.05 1.25
CA THR A 116 -22.11 -11.57 -0.06
C THR A 116 -21.44 -12.39 -1.18
N ASN A 117 -21.98 -12.31 -2.39
CA ASN A 117 -21.40 -12.97 -3.56
C ASN A 117 -19.91 -12.61 -3.74
N ALA A 118 -19.58 -11.32 -3.69
CA ALA A 118 -18.19 -10.85 -3.80
C ALA A 118 -17.29 -11.40 -2.69
N THR A 119 -17.76 -11.41 -1.43
CA THR A 119 -16.97 -11.91 -0.29
C THR A 119 -16.68 -13.40 -0.46
N ILE A 120 -17.69 -14.20 -0.81
CA ILE A 120 -17.54 -15.64 -0.99
C ILE A 120 -16.71 -15.99 -2.24
N ALA A 121 -16.86 -15.24 -3.32
CA ALA A 121 -16.08 -15.44 -4.53
C ALA A 121 -14.58 -15.16 -4.33
N SER A 122 -14.22 -14.22 -3.44
CA SER A 122 -12.82 -13.86 -3.15
C SER A 122 -11.99 -14.96 -2.48
N LYS A 123 -12.64 -15.96 -1.86
CA LYS A 123 -11.99 -17.03 -1.07
C LYS A 123 -11.06 -16.55 0.05
N VAL A 124 -11.19 -15.29 0.48
CA VAL A 124 -10.34 -14.71 1.52
C VAL A 124 -10.54 -15.36 2.89
N TYR A 125 -11.77 -15.75 3.26
CA TYR A 125 -12.04 -16.46 4.52
C TYR A 125 -11.37 -17.85 4.56
N PRO A 126 -11.59 -18.74 3.57
CA PRO A 126 -10.86 -20.00 3.47
C PRO A 126 -9.33 -19.82 3.51
N LYS A 127 -8.79 -18.91 2.68
CA LYS A 127 -7.34 -18.60 2.66
C LYS A 127 -6.83 -18.21 4.05
N THR A 128 -7.52 -17.27 4.71
CA THR A 128 -7.13 -16.78 6.04
C THR A 128 -7.17 -17.89 7.10
N MET A 129 -8.12 -18.82 7.01
CA MET A 129 -8.21 -19.94 7.95
C MET A 129 -7.13 -21.01 7.67
N HIS A 130 -6.91 -21.36 6.40
CA HIS A 130 -5.93 -22.35 5.99
C HIS A 130 -4.47 -21.91 6.23
N ASP A 131 -4.21 -20.60 6.24
CA ASP A 131 -2.92 -20.05 6.69
C ASP A 131 -2.62 -20.33 8.17
N LYS A 132 -3.64 -20.67 8.98
CA LYS A 132 -3.51 -21.02 10.41
C LYS A 132 -3.64 -22.51 10.67
N ASN A 133 -4.59 -23.18 10.03
CA ASN A 133 -4.80 -24.62 10.13
C ASN A 133 -5.32 -25.17 8.79
N LYS A 134 -4.52 -26.01 8.13
CA LYS A 134 -4.84 -26.57 6.80
C LYS A 134 -5.93 -27.64 6.82
N ASP A 135 -6.22 -28.21 8.00
CA ASP A 135 -7.18 -29.31 8.14
C ASP A 135 -8.63 -28.83 8.29
N ILE A 136 -8.85 -27.51 8.42
CA ILE A 136 -10.17 -26.91 8.56
C ILE A 136 -10.97 -27.06 7.26
N GLU A 137 -12.19 -27.59 7.37
CA GLU A 137 -13.15 -27.66 6.28
C GLU A 137 -14.04 -26.42 6.30
N VAL A 138 -13.97 -25.61 5.24
CA VAL A 138 -14.70 -24.33 5.15
C VAL A 138 -15.86 -24.45 4.15
N PHE A 139 -17.08 -24.13 4.60
CA PHE A 139 -18.31 -24.18 3.82
C PHE A 139 -18.79 -22.77 3.49
N ASP A 140 -18.44 -22.30 2.29
CA ASP A 140 -18.79 -20.97 1.80
C ASP A 140 -20.22 -20.91 1.26
N ILE A 141 -21.07 -20.06 1.84
CA ILE A 141 -22.45 -19.85 1.43
C ILE A 141 -22.69 -18.38 1.10
N ALA A 142 -22.98 -18.10 -0.18
CA ALA A 142 -23.37 -16.77 -0.62
C ALA A 142 -24.85 -16.51 -0.32
N CYS A 143 -25.15 -15.42 0.38
CA CYS A 143 -26.49 -15.10 0.88
C CYS A 143 -27.02 -13.76 0.30
N PRO A 144 -27.23 -13.64 -1.03
CA PRO A 144 -27.56 -12.36 -1.67
C PRO A 144 -28.89 -11.74 -1.20
N LYS A 145 -29.83 -12.56 -0.71
CA LYS A 145 -31.14 -12.09 -0.22
C LYS A 145 -31.12 -11.55 1.22
N PHE A 146 -30.06 -11.78 2.00
CA PHE A 146 -30.06 -11.44 3.43
C PHE A 146 -29.95 -9.93 3.67
N VAL A 147 -29.13 -9.22 2.89
CA VAL A 147 -28.99 -7.76 3.02
C VAL A 147 -30.32 -7.05 2.75
N PRO A 148 -31.05 -7.33 1.65
CA PRO A 148 -32.38 -6.75 1.44
C PRO A 148 -33.39 -7.04 2.56
N ILE A 149 -33.36 -8.21 3.18
CA ILE A 149 -34.26 -8.53 4.30
C ILE A 149 -33.99 -7.61 5.50
N VAL A 150 -32.71 -7.40 5.82
CA VAL A 150 -32.31 -6.54 6.94
C VAL A 150 -32.65 -5.08 6.69
N GLU A 151 -32.33 -4.56 5.50
CA GLU A 151 -32.60 -3.15 5.16
C GLU A 151 -34.10 -2.84 5.10
N ASN A 152 -34.95 -3.81 4.76
CA ASN A 152 -36.41 -3.66 4.80
C ASN A 152 -37.03 -3.90 6.19
N ASN A 153 -36.23 -4.06 7.25
CA ASN A 153 -36.67 -4.38 8.61
C ASN A 153 -37.53 -5.65 8.70
N GLN A 154 -37.21 -6.67 7.89
CA GLN A 154 -37.95 -7.94 7.82
C GLN A 154 -37.25 -9.10 8.55
N SER A 155 -36.22 -8.82 9.35
CA SER A 155 -35.35 -9.85 9.96
C SER A 155 -36.08 -10.93 10.77
N ASP A 156 -37.21 -10.59 11.39
CA ASP A 156 -37.98 -11.47 12.28
C ASP A 156 -39.27 -12.02 11.65
N THR A 157 -39.43 -11.90 10.32
CA THR A 157 -40.63 -12.40 9.63
C THR A 157 -40.51 -13.89 9.28
N LYS A 158 -41.66 -14.53 9.03
CA LYS A 158 -41.69 -15.94 8.56
C LYS A 158 -41.06 -16.07 7.17
N GLU A 159 -41.23 -15.05 6.34
CA GLU A 159 -40.66 -14.97 5.01
C GLU A 159 -39.12 -14.93 5.08
N ALA A 160 -38.56 -14.19 6.04
CA ALA A 160 -37.11 -14.18 6.27
C ALA A 160 -36.60 -15.56 6.74
N GLU A 161 -37.32 -16.23 7.65
CA GLU A 161 -36.94 -17.58 8.10
C GLU A 161 -36.91 -18.58 6.93
N GLU A 162 -37.90 -18.54 6.03
CA GLU A 162 -37.95 -19.44 4.87
C GLU A 162 -36.80 -19.15 3.90
N VAL A 163 -36.50 -17.87 3.62
CA VAL A 163 -35.37 -17.49 2.77
C VAL A 163 -34.04 -17.94 3.38
N VAL A 164 -33.86 -17.76 4.69
CA VAL A 164 -32.67 -18.22 5.41
C VAL A 164 -32.56 -19.74 5.34
N ARG A 165 -33.63 -20.48 5.59
CA ARG A 165 -33.68 -21.94 5.50
C ARG A 165 -33.29 -22.46 4.12
N GLU A 166 -33.88 -21.89 3.07
CA GLU A 166 -33.54 -22.29 1.69
C GLU A 166 -32.09 -21.98 1.34
N THR A 167 -31.59 -20.81 1.75
CA THR A 167 -30.21 -20.37 1.47
C THR A 167 -29.18 -21.23 2.20
N LEU A 168 -29.47 -21.64 3.44
CA LEU A 168 -28.54 -22.41 4.29
C LEU A 168 -28.65 -23.92 4.10
N ARG A 169 -29.56 -24.39 3.23
CA ARG A 169 -29.72 -25.81 2.89
C ARG A 169 -28.40 -26.53 2.53
N PRO A 170 -27.40 -25.93 1.86
CA PRO A 170 -26.14 -26.60 1.59
C PRO A 170 -25.32 -26.95 2.84
N LEU A 171 -25.64 -26.39 4.01
CA LEU A 171 -25.03 -26.76 5.30
C LEU A 171 -25.68 -28.01 5.92
N GLU A 172 -26.83 -28.46 5.44
CA GLU A 172 -27.49 -29.66 5.95
C GLU A 172 -26.61 -30.90 5.74
N GLY A 173 -26.35 -31.66 6.81
CA GLY A 173 -25.51 -32.86 6.76
C GLY A 173 -24.00 -32.60 6.72
N THR A 174 -23.56 -31.33 6.72
CA THR A 174 -22.14 -30.95 6.78
C THR A 174 -21.55 -30.99 8.19
N GLU A 175 -22.38 -31.20 9.23
CA GLU A 175 -21.97 -31.21 10.64
C GLU A 175 -21.19 -29.95 11.07
N VAL A 176 -21.35 -28.83 10.37
CA VAL A 176 -20.76 -27.54 10.77
C VAL A 176 -21.20 -27.19 12.19
N ASP A 177 -20.23 -26.88 13.06
CA ASP A 177 -20.49 -26.50 14.46
C ASP A 177 -20.29 -25.00 14.73
N THR A 178 -19.71 -24.27 13.76
CA THR A 178 -19.37 -22.86 13.89
C THR A 178 -19.66 -22.15 12.58
N VAL A 179 -20.38 -21.03 12.61
CA VAL A 179 -20.74 -20.25 11.42
C VAL A 179 -20.36 -18.79 11.60
N ILE A 180 -19.61 -18.25 10.63
CA ILE A 180 -19.22 -16.85 10.57
C ILE A 180 -20.29 -16.02 9.87
N LEU A 181 -20.73 -14.95 10.53
CA LEU A 181 -21.59 -13.91 9.97
C LEU A 181 -20.75 -12.90 9.17
N GLY A 182 -20.23 -13.33 8.02
CA GLY A 182 -19.31 -12.58 7.15
C GLY A 182 -19.94 -11.44 6.33
N CYS A 183 -20.95 -10.78 6.89
CA CYS A 183 -21.52 -9.54 6.37
C CYS A 183 -22.02 -8.69 7.54
N THR A 184 -21.85 -7.38 7.47
CA THR A 184 -22.19 -6.44 8.54
C THR A 184 -23.68 -6.39 8.91
N HIS A 185 -24.56 -6.85 8.01
CA HIS A 185 -26.00 -6.91 8.24
C HIS A 185 -26.43 -8.18 9.01
N TYR A 186 -25.65 -9.26 8.93
CA TYR A 186 -26.09 -10.57 9.41
C TYR A 186 -26.23 -10.70 10.94
N PRO A 187 -25.54 -9.91 11.78
CA PRO A 187 -25.85 -9.84 13.21
C PRO A 187 -27.33 -9.50 13.51
N LEU A 188 -28.00 -8.75 12.63
CA LEU A 188 -29.42 -8.42 12.77
C LEU A 188 -30.35 -9.57 12.36
N LEU A 189 -29.84 -10.55 11.62
CA LEU A 189 -30.52 -11.81 11.31
C LEU A 189 -30.10 -12.94 12.26
N ARG A 190 -29.30 -12.66 13.28
CA ARG A 190 -28.70 -13.68 14.15
C ARG A 190 -29.73 -14.65 14.73
N GLN A 191 -30.87 -14.16 15.20
CA GLN A 191 -31.92 -15.02 15.78
C GLN A 191 -32.52 -15.96 14.74
N THR A 192 -32.83 -15.45 13.55
CA THR A 192 -33.40 -16.22 12.43
C THR A 192 -32.39 -17.24 11.90
N ILE A 193 -31.12 -16.86 11.75
CA ILE A 193 -30.04 -17.76 11.36
C ILE A 193 -29.87 -18.86 12.42
N GLN A 194 -29.81 -18.51 13.72
CA GLN A 194 -29.66 -19.47 14.82
C GLN A 194 -30.79 -20.50 14.84
N LYS A 195 -32.05 -20.09 14.63
CA LYS A 195 -33.20 -21.00 14.54
C LYS A 195 -33.06 -22.02 13.41
N VAL A 196 -32.47 -21.61 12.28
CA VAL A 196 -32.29 -22.47 11.11
C VAL A 196 -31.10 -23.41 11.28
N VAL A 197 -29.96 -22.93 11.77
CA VAL A 197 -28.75 -23.77 11.95
C VAL A 197 -28.78 -24.62 13.21
N GLY A 198 -29.62 -24.27 14.19
CA GLY A 198 -29.80 -24.97 15.46
C GLY A 198 -28.89 -24.47 16.58
N ASP A 199 -29.28 -24.74 17.83
CA ASP A 199 -28.61 -24.23 19.04
C ASP A 199 -27.21 -24.80 19.29
N SER A 200 -26.85 -25.90 18.63
CA SER A 200 -25.52 -26.50 18.70
C SER A 200 -24.47 -25.76 17.89
N VAL A 201 -24.89 -24.88 16.96
CA VAL A 201 -24.00 -24.13 16.07
C VAL A 201 -23.65 -22.78 16.68
N THR A 202 -22.37 -22.49 16.76
CA THR A 202 -21.84 -21.25 17.32
C THR A 202 -21.77 -20.17 16.24
N LEU A 203 -22.54 -19.09 16.39
CA LEU A 203 -22.50 -17.95 15.46
C LEU A 203 -21.46 -16.91 15.86
N ILE A 204 -20.50 -16.66 14.98
CA ILE A 204 -19.42 -15.67 15.15
C ILE A 204 -19.82 -14.33 14.52
N ASP A 205 -19.76 -13.27 15.31
CA ASP A 205 -19.95 -11.89 14.83
C ASP A 205 -18.59 -11.26 14.50
N SER A 206 -18.29 -11.14 13.21
CA SER A 206 -17.03 -10.54 12.74
C SER A 206 -16.82 -9.11 13.27
N GLY A 207 -17.89 -8.34 13.49
CA GLY A 207 -17.81 -6.97 14.00
C GLY A 207 -17.31 -6.93 15.45
N ALA A 208 -17.89 -7.75 16.32
CA ALA A 208 -17.50 -7.82 17.73
C ALA A 208 -16.03 -8.24 17.92
N GLU A 209 -15.59 -9.25 17.17
CA GLU A 209 -14.21 -9.76 17.21
C GLU A 209 -13.20 -8.75 16.65
N THR A 210 -13.62 -7.96 15.65
CA THR A 210 -12.80 -6.89 15.08
C THR A 210 -12.50 -5.83 16.12
N VAL A 211 -13.50 -5.40 16.89
CA VAL A 211 -13.32 -4.39 17.93
C VAL A 211 -12.40 -4.88 19.04
N SER A 212 -12.47 -6.15 19.42
CA SER A 212 -11.51 -6.74 20.37
C SER A 212 -10.08 -6.72 19.82
N SER A 213 -9.90 -6.97 18.51
CA SER A 213 -8.59 -6.86 17.86
C SER A 213 -8.09 -5.41 17.78
N VAL A 214 -8.99 -4.46 17.50
CA VAL A 214 -8.70 -3.01 17.54
C VAL A 214 -8.23 -2.59 18.93
N SER A 215 -8.90 -3.03 19.99
CA SER A 215 -8.49 -2.75 21.38
C SER A 215 -7.05 -3.17 21.65
N ALA A 216 -6.70 -4.42 21.28
CA ALA A 216 -5.35 -4.94 21.49
C ALA A 216 -4.29 -4.16 20.67
N LEU A 217 -4.65 -3.76 19.45
CA LEU A 217 -3.75 -3.02 18.57
C LEU A 217 -3.52 -1.58 19.04
N LEU A 218 -4.56 -0.92 19.57
CA LEU A 218 -4.42 0.42 20.16
C LEU A 218 -3.43 0.39 21.34
N ASP A 219 -3.52 -0.61 22.21
CA ASP A 219 -2.60 -0.75 23.35
C ASP A 219 -1.17 -1.06 22.88
N TYR A 220 -1.01 -1.99 21.93
CA TYR A 220 0.29 -2.34 21.37
C TYR A 220 0.98 -1.14 20.72
N CYS A 221 0.24 -0.34 19.95
CA CYS A 221 0.75 0.86 19.29
C CYS A 221 0.83 2.09 20.22
N LYS A 222 0.44 1.98 21.50
CA LYS A 222 0.36 3.09 22.46
C LYS A 222 -0.52 4.25 21.96
N LEU A 223 -1.63 3.90 21.30
CA LEU A 223 -2.59 4.83 20.72
C LEU A 223 -3.88 4.96 21.54
N SER A 224 -4.10 4.11 22.55
CA SER A 224 -5.32 4.08 23.36
C SER A 224 -5.56 5.38 24.14
N GLU A 225 -6.82 5.79 24.22
CA GLU A 225 -7.27 6.86 25.10
C GLU A 225 -7.88 6.34 26.41
N THR A 226 -7.77 7.19 27.43
CA THR A 226 -8.27 6.97 28.80
C THR A 226 -9.28 8.06 29.14
N PRO A 227 -10.09 7.90 30.20
CA PRO A 227 -10.99 8.96 30.67
C PRO A 227 -10.25 10.28 30.97
N GLU A 228 -8.98 10.21 31.38
CA GLU A 228 -8.14 11.37 31.66
C GLU A 228 -7.62 12.04 30.37
N THR A 229 -7.27 11.25 29.35
CA THR A 229 -6.69 11.78 28.11
C THR A 229 -7.74 12.20 27.07
N ASN A 230 -8.95 11.66 27.16
CA ASN A 230 -10.10 12.03 26.33
C ASN A 230 -11.41 12.01 27.15
N PRO A 231 -11.65 13.04 27.99
CA PRO A 231 -12.80 13.08 28.89
C PRO A 231 -14.15 13.26 28.17
N GLU A 232 -14.12 13.74 26.92
CA GLU A 232 -15.32 13.99 26.10
C GLU A 232 -15.14 13.36 24.70
N PRO A 233 -15.22 12.03 24.58
CA PRO A 233 -15.08 11.35 23.31
C PRO A 233 -16.20 11.75 22.34
N THR A 234 -15.83 12.01 21.09
CA THR A 234 -16.73 12.49 20.06
C THR A 234 -17.16 11.36 19.13
N LEU A 235 -18.39 11.42 18.63
CA LEU A 235 -18.88 10.55 17.57
C LEU A 235 -19.40 11.40 16.41
N GLU A 236 -18.79 11.25 15.26
CA GLU A 236 -19.27 11.87 14.01
C GLU A 236 -19.69 10.79 13.02
N ILE A 237 -20.90 10.94 12.47
CA ILE A 237 -21.46 10.00 11.49
C ILE A 237 -21.69 10.75 10.18
N TYR A 238 -21.15 10.18 9.11
CA TYR A 238 -21.23 10.69 7.76
C TYR A 238 -21.89 9.65 6.85
N THR A 239 -22.63 10.11 5.85
CA THR A 239 -23.17 9.25 4.79
C THR A 239 -23.13 9.94 3.43
N THR A 240 -22.99 9.17 2.35
CA THR A 240 -23.17 9.69 0.99
C THR A 240 -24.64 9.73 0.55
N GLY A 241 -25.50 8.93 1.21
CA GLY A 241 -26.93 8.82 0.91
C GLY A 241 -27.79 9.90 1.57
N GLU A 242 -29.06 9.57 1.81
CA GLU A 242 -30.00 10.45 2.50
C GLU A 242 -29.75 10.45 4.02
N ALA A 243 -29.28 11.58 4.54
CA ALA A 243 -28.87 11.70 5.95
C ALA A 243 -30.01 11.44 6.95
N SER A 244 -31.23 11.90 6.66
CA SER A 244 -32.38 11.69 7.56
C SER A 244 -32.76 10.22 7.71
N LEU A 245 -32.74 9.47 6.60
CA LEU A 245 -33.00 8.02 6.62
C LEU A 245 -31.88 7.28 7.35
N PHE A 246 -30.62 7.65 7.09
CA PHE A 246 -29.48 7.07 7.79
C PHE A 246 -29.54 7.34 9.30
N GLU A 247 -29.94 8.55 9.70
CA GLU A 247 -30.11 8.95 11.10
C GLU A 247 -31.15 8.08 11.81
N GLU A 248 -32.32 7.86 11.21
CA GLU A 248 -33.36 6.98 11.77
C GLU A 248 -32.83 5.55 12.00
N ILE A 249 -32.11 5.00 11.02
CA ILE A 249 -31.50 3.66 11.12
C ILE A 249 -30.42 3.63 12.21
N ALA A 250 -29.55 4.64 12.25
CA ALA A 250 -28.47 4.74 13.23
C ALA A 250 -28.99 4.87 14.66
N GLU A 251 -30.01 5.69 14.89
CA GLU A 251 -30.63 5.84 16.20
C GLU A 251 -31.22 4.52 16.71
N ASN A 252 -31.93 3.81 15.82
CA ASN A 252 -32.51 2.51 16.13
C ASN A 252 -31.42 1.46 16.44
N TRP A 253 -30.43 1.31 15.56
CA TRP A 253 -29.44 0.23 15.68
C TRP A 253 -28.43 0.47 16.80
N LEU A 254 -28.02 1.72 17.01
CA LEU A 254 -27.10 2.11 18.09
C LEU A 254 -27.81 2.32 19.44
N ASN A 255 -29.15 2.35 19.46
CA ASN A 255 -29.98 2.64 20.63
C ASN A 255 -29.59 3.98 21.29
N ARG A 256 -29.49 5.03 20.46
CA ARG A 256 -29.13 6.41 20.88
C ARG A 256 -30.05 7.39 20.18
N THR A 257 -30.45 8.46 20.87
CA THR A 257 -31.28 9.53 20.31
C THR A 257 -30.50 10.83 20.16
N GLY A 258 -30.93 11.69 19.25
CA GLY A 258 -30.27 12.97 18.95
C GLY A 258 -28.95 12.80 18.21
N LEU A 259 -28.76 11.69 17.48
CA LEU A 259 -27.60 11.56 16.59
C LEU A 259 -27.72 12.59 15.47
N LYS A 260 -26.58 13.04 14.95
CA LYS A 260 -26.55 13.95 13.80
C LYS A 260 -25.75 13.31 12.70
N VAL A 261 -26.44 12.92 11.63
CA VAL A 261 -25.79 12.38 10.44
C VAL A 261 -25.55 13.49 9.42
N LYS A 262 -24.31 13.60 8.94
CA LYS A 262 -23.92 14.60 7.94
C LYS A 262 -23.87 13.94 6.56
N LYS A 263 -24.68 14.43 5.61
CA LYS A 263 -24.51 14.07 4.20
C LYS A 263 -23.20 14.66 3.68
N VAL A 264 -22.41 13.85 2.99
CA VAL A 264 -21.19 14.27 2.31
C VAL A 264 -21.22 13.80 0.88
N THR A 265 -20.69 14.61 -0.02
CA THR A 265 -20.35 14.17 -1.36
C THR A 265 -18.89 13.77 -1.31
N LEU A 266 -18.62 12.48 -1.49
CA LEU A 266 -17.27 12.03 -1.79
C LEU A 266 -16.93 12.58 -3.17
N LYS A 267 -15.83 13.31 -3.27
CA LYS A 267 -15.40 13.83 -4.55
C LYS A 267 -15.00 12.63 -5.40
N GLU A 268 -15.47 12.58 -6.65
CA GLU A 268 -14.97 11.63 -7.67
C GLU A 268 -13.46 11.77 -7.85
N GLU A 269 -12.92 12.93 -7.48
CA GLU A 269 -11.51 13.08 -7.17
C GLU A 269 -11.18 12.28 -5.89
N VAL A 270 -10.94 10.97 -6.05
CA VAL A 270 -9.60 10.49 -5.66
C VAL A 270 -8.72 11.51 -6.33
N LYS A 271 -8.12 12.45 -5.58
CA LYS A 271 -7.19 13.34 -6.24
C LYS A 271 -6.24 12.40 -6.98
N PRO A 272 -6.14 12.51 -8.31
CA PRO A 272 -4.89 12.19 -8.97
C PRO A 272 -3.79 12.63 -8.04
N VAL A 273 -2.68 11.90 -7.96
CA VAL A 273 -1.47 12.64 -7.65
C VAL A 273 -1.40 13.66 -8.79
N GLU A 274 -1.91 14.87 -8.57
CA GLU A 274 -1.85 15.95 -9.53
C GLU A 274 -0.38 16.30 -9.46
N LEU A 275 0.39 15.58 -10.27
CA LEU A 275 1.82 15.75 -10.39
C LEU A 275 1.94 17.21 -10.76
N LYS A 276 2.32 18.03 -9.77
CA LYS A 276 2.91 19.33 -10.07
C LYS A 276 3.87 19.04 -11.20
N LYS A 277 3.93 19.94 -12.19
CA LYS A 277 4.98 19.93 -13.19
C LYS A 277 6.31 20.22 -12.50
N GLU A 278 6.73 19.29 -11.65
CA GLU A 278 7.79 19.35 -10.68
C GLU A 278 8.32 17.91 -10.54
N ILE A 279 9.61 17.75 -10.70
CA ILE A 279 10.32 16.49 -10.49
C ILE A 279 11.49 16.76 -9.56
N VAL A 280 11.64 15.94 -8.53
CA VAL A 280 12.75 16.04 -7.59
C VAL A 280 13.81 15.04 -7.98
N ILE A 281 15.02 15.51 -8.25
CA ILE A 281 16.18 14.66 -8.46
C ILE A 281 16.82 14.43 -7.10
N ALA A 282 16.83 13.17 -6.65
CA ALA A 282 17.38 12.74 -5.36
C ALA A 282 18.92 12.76 -5.35
N THR A 283 19.51 13.93 -5.62
CA THR A 283 20.94 14.16 -5.70
C THR A 283 21.32 15.49 -5.08
N ASN A 284 22.44 15.50 -4.36
CA ASN A 284 23.11 16.72 -3.91
C ASN A 284 24.19 17.21 -4.89
N ASN A 285 24.41 16.48 -5.99
CA ASN A 285 25.41 16.81 -7.00
C ASN A 285 24.84 17.77 -8.06
N VAL A 286 25.42 18.97 -8.15
CA VAL A 286 24.99 20.04 -9.07
C VAL A 286 25.11 19.62 -10.54
N GLY A 287 26.15 18.86 -10.90
CA GLY A 287 26.35 18.39 -12.27
C GLY A 287 25.24 17.43 -12.69
N LYS A 288 24.94 16.43 -11.85
CA LYS A 288 23.83 15.49 -12.09
C LYS A 288 22.49 16.23 -12.22
N ALA A 289 22.21 17.17 -11.32
CA ALA A 289 20.97 17.94 -11.35
C ALA A 289 20.78 18.71 -12.66
N LYS A 290 21.84 19.32 -13.18
CA LYS A 290 21.81 20.07 -14.43
C LYS A 290 21.52 19.16 -15.64
N GLU A 291 22.14 17.98 -15.70
CA GLU A 291 21.90 17.00 -16.77
C GLU A 291 20.41 16.61 -16.84
N PHE A 292 19.77 16.36 -15.70
CA PHE A 292 18.34 16.03 -15.65
C PHE A 292 17.44 17.23 -15.95
N ALA A 293 17.82 18.44 -15.54
CA ALA A 293 17.07 19.66 -15.88
C ALA A 293 16.96 19.88 -17.39
N GLU A 294 18.06 19.72 -18.14
CA GLU A 294 18.08 19.88 -19.59
C GLU A 294 17.16 18.88 -20.33
N ILE A 295 16.79 17.76 -19.69
CA ILE A 295 15.91 16.73 -20.24
C ILE A 295 14.44 16.99 -19.90
N PHE A 296 14.15 17.35 -18.66
CA PHE A 296 12.78 17.43 -18.15
C PHE A 296 12.15 18.82 -18.29
N GLU A 297 12.94 19.90 -18.29
CA GLU A 297 12.43 21.26 -18.50
C GLU A 297 11.76 21.44 -19.87
N PRO A 298 12.34 20.96 -21.00
CA PRO A 298 11.66 21.03 -22.31
C PRO A 298 10.37 20.22 -22.39
N LYS A 299 10.22 19.20 -21.52
CA LYS A 299 9.00 18.40 -21.36
C LYS A 299 7.96 19.07 -20.44
N GLY A 300 8.27 20.26 -19.94
CA GLY A 300 7.37 21.10 -19.16
C GLY A 300 7.40 20.83 -17.65
N TYR A 301 8.44 20.18 -17.12
CA TYR A 301 8.62 19.95 -15.68
C TYR A 301 9.60 20.96 -15.07
N SER A 302 9.30 21.45 -13.87
CA SER A 302 10.22 22.19 -13.01
C SER A 302 11.13 21.21 -12.27
N VAL A 303 12.43 21.30 -12.46
CA VAL A 303 13.36 20.39 -11.76
C VAL A 303 13.76 20.97 -10.41
N LYS A 304 13.63 20.17 -9.35
CA LYS A 304 14.15 20.44 -8.01
C LYS A 304 15.15 19.37 -7.60
N THR A 305 15.90 19.63 -6.54
CA THR A 305 16.93 18.75 -5.99
C THR A 305 16.76 18.61 -4.49
N LEU A 306 17.51 17.69 -3.87
CA LEU A 306 17.55 17.57 -2.40
C LEU A 306 17.96 18.88 -1.69
N ARG A 307 18.66 19.78 -2.38
CA ARG A 307 19.06 21.08 -1.83
C ARG A 307 17.87 22.04 -1.62
N ASP A 308 16.78 21.81 -2.34
CA ASP A 308 15.56 22.59 -2.23
C ASP A 308 14.70 22.16 -1.03
N PHE A 309 15.08 21.07 -0.36
CA PHE A 309 14.40 20.46 0.78
C PHE A 309 15.39 20.11 1.91
N PRO A 310 16.01 21.12 2.56
CA PRO A 310 17.02 20.90 3.60
C PRO A 310 16.50 20.18 4.86
N GLU A 311 15.19 20.09 5.02
CA GLU A 311 14.50 19.37 6.10
C GLU A 311 14.45 17.84 5.93
N LEU A 312 14.70 17.32 4.72
CA LEU A 312 14.69 15.89 4.46
C LEU A 312 15.88 15.20 5.13
N GLU A 313 15.62 14.10 5.82
CA GLU A 313 16.66 13.24 6.35
C GLU A 313 17.39 12.51 5.21
N GLU A 314 18.70 12.26 5.38
CA GLU A 314 19.47 11.52 4.40
C GLU A 314 19.03 10.04 4.41
N VAL A 315 18.53 9.56 3.27
CA VAL A 315 18.10 8.15 3.15
C VAL A 315 19.32 7.24 3.19
N GLU A 316 19.34 6.31 4.15
CA GLU A 316 20.41 5.31 4.25
C GLU A 316 20.30 4.27 3.12
N GLU A 317 21.30 4.26 2.23
CA GLU A 317 21.43 3.30 1.12
C GLU A 317 21.94 1.94 1.65
N THR A 318 21.02 1.15 2.20
CA THR A 318 21.26 -0.18 2.81
C THR A 318 21.10 -1.36 1.84
N GLY A 319 20.77 -1.07 0.58
CA GLY A 319 20.57 -2.07 -0.46
C GLY A 319 21.86 -2.78 -0.86
N THR A 320 21.69 -3.98 -1.40
CA THR A 320 22.76 -4.84 -1.92
C THR A 320 22.92 -4.75 -3.43
N THR A 321 21.96 -4.13 -4.12
CA THR A 321 21.98 -3.87 -5.57
C THR A 321 21.78 -2.39 -5.88
N PHE A 322 22.15 -1.97 -7.11
CA PHE A 322 21.93 -0.60 -7.56
C PHE A 322 20.44 -0.23 -7.60
N GLU A 323 19.58 -1.18 -7.98
CA GLU A 323 18.13 -0.98 -7.99
C GLU A 323 17.59 -0.80 -6.57
N GLU A 324 17.99 -1.63 -5.60
CA GLU A 324 17.53 -1.52 -4.22
C GLU A 324 17.88 -0.16 -3.60
N ASN A 325 19.12 0.33 -3.80
CA ASN A 325 19.53 1.64 -3.31
C ASN A 325 18.75 2.79 -3.99
N ALA A 326 18.62 2.73 -5.32
CA ALA A 326 17.90 3.74 -6.06
C ALA A 326 16.39 3.76 -5.69
N ARG A 327 15.77 2.59 -5.47
CA ARG A 327 14.38 2.46 -5.00
C ARG A 327 14.20 3.02 -3.61
N LEU A 328 15.01 2.59 -2.64
CA LEU A 328 14.97 3.10 -1.27
C LEU A 328 14.99 4.62 -1.27
N LYS A 329 15.89 5.22 -2.05
CA LYS A 329 15.99 6.67 -2.17
C LYS A 329 14.77 7.30 -2.85
N ALA A 330 14.40 6.83 -4.05
CA ALA A 330 13.33 7.43 -4.84
C ALA A 330 11.96 7.29 -4.15
N GLU A 331 11.62 6.09 -3.69
CA GLU A 331 10.30 5.77 -3.14
C GLU A 331 10.10 6.43 -1.77
N THR A 332 11.13 6.44 -0.89
CA THR A 332 11.04 7.14 0.40
C THR A 332 10.79 8.63 0.20
N ILE A 333 11.58 9.30 -0.65
CA ILE A 333 11.43 10.74 -0.88
C ILE A 333 10.12 11.03 -1.62
N ALA A 334 9.70 10.19 -2.57
CA ALA A 334 8.46 10.38 -3.31
C ALA A 334 7.26 10.34 -2.37
N ASN A 335 7.22 9.37 -1.47
CA ASN A 335 6.16 9.24 -0.48
C ASN A 335 6.18 10.38 0.56
N GLU A 336 7.35 10.91 0.92
CA GLU A 336 7.44 12.03 1.85
C GLU A 336 7.01 13.36 1.23
N LEU A 337 7.49 13.66 0.01
CA LEU A 337 7.23 14.92 -0.68
C LEU A 337 5.92 14.93 -1.50
N GLN A 338 5.29 13.76 -1.68
CA GLN A 338 4.10 13.58 -2.51
C GLN A 338 4.32 14.10 -3.96
N THR A 339 5.45 13.72 -4.58
CA THR A 339 5.85 14.18 -5.93
C THR A 339 6.66 13.11 -6.68
N ILE A 340 6.92 13.31 -7.98
CA ILE A 340 7.82 12.42 -8.74
C ILE A 340 9.24 12.62 -8.26
N VAL A 341 9.91 11.52 -7.94
CA VAL A 341 11.32 11.52 -7.58
C VAL A 341 12.09 10.64 -8.54
N LEU A 342 13.22 11.15 -9.02
CA LEU A 342 14.22 10.38 -9.75
C LEU A 342 15.44 10.16 -8.87
N ALA A 343 15.76 8.90 -8.59
CA ALA A 343 17.05 8.52 -7.99
C ALA A 343 17.95 7.83 -9.02
N ASP A 344 19.26 8.04 -8.82
CA ASP A 344 20.35 7.44 -9.59
C ASP A 344 21.23 6.69 -8.57
N ASP A 345 21.48 5.41 -8.83
CA ASP A 345 22.63 4.70 -8.27
C ASP A 345 23.51 4.17 -9.40
N SER A 346 24.81 4.43 -9.30
CA SER A 346 25.76 4.12 -10.37
C SER A 346 27.09 3.66 -9.80
N GLY A 347 27.71 2.69 -10.45
CA GLY A 347 28.99 2.15 -10.02
C GLY A 347 29.78 1.47 -11.11
N LEU A 348 31.05 1.25 -10.82
CA LEU A 348 31.96 0.43 -11.62
C LEU A 348 31.87 -1.02 -11.13
N CYS A 349 31.66 -1.94 -12.04
CA CYS A 349 31.71 -3.37 -11.80
C CYS A 349 32.89 -3.96 -12.56
N VAL A 350 33.78 -4.67 -11.88
CA VAL A 350 34.97 -5.27 -12.49
C VAL A 350 34.86 -6.79 -12.41
N ASP A 351 34.98 -7.44 -13.57
CA ASP A 351 34.66 -8.87 -13.70
C ASP A 351 35.63 -9.72 -12.87
N ALA A 352 36.92 -9.36 -12.87
CA ALA A 352 37.95 -10.05 -12.08
C ALA A 352 37.81 -9.87 -10.56
N LEU A 353 36.97 -8.94 -10.10
CA LEU A 353 36.71 -8.68 -8.69
C LEU A 353 35.28 -9.09 -8.29
N ASP A 354 34.68 -10.01 -9.05
CA ASP A 354 33.31 -10.49 -8.85
C ASP A 354 32.29 -9.34 -8.79
N GLY A 355 32.47 -8.32 -9.65
CA GLY A 355 31.61 -7.15 -9.74
C GLY A 355 31.93 -6.03 -8.75
N GLN A 356 32.94 -6.19 -7.88
CA GLN A 356 33.41 -5.07 -7.05
C GLN A 356 34.11 -4.00 -7.90
N PRO A 357 34.03 -2.72 -7.54
CA PRO A 357 33.44 -2.17 -6.31
C PRO A 357 31.90 -2.12 -6.25
N GLY A 358 31.19 -2.20 -7.38
CA GLY A 358 29.73 -2.29 -7.42
C GLY A 358 29.04 -1.09 -6.74
N VAL A 359 28.01 -1.37 -5.92
CA VAL A 359 27.28 -0.38 -5.11
C VAL A 359 28.18 0.40 -4.12
N TYR A 360 29.38 -0.09 -3.84
CA TYR A 360 30.34 0.57 -2.96
C TYR A 360 31.31 1.47 -3.71
N SER A 361 31.11 1.71 -5.00
CA SER A 361 32.01 2.49 -5.89
C SER A 361 32.50 3.80 -5.30
N ALA A 362 31.64 4.58 -4.62
CA ALA A 362 32.02 5.87 -4.02
C ALA A 362 32.90 5.73 -2.77
N ARG A 363 32.81 4.60 -2.06
CA ARG A 363 33.47 4.31 -0.78
C ARG A 363 34.33 3.05 -0.83
N PHE A 364 34.83 2.70 -2.01
CA PHE A 364 35.54 1.43 -2.23
C PHE A 364 36.77 1.28 -1.35
N ALA A 365 37.51 2.38 -1.14
CA ALA A 365 38.65 2.47 -0.23
C ALA A 365 38.27 2.84 1.22
N GLY A 366 36.97 2.89 1.55
CA GLY A 366 36.46 3.29 2.86
C GLY A 366 36.10 4.78 2.95
N GLU A 367 35.76 5.22 4.16
CA GLU A 367 35.47 6.62 4.49
C GLU A 367 36.73 7.29 5.11
N PRO A 368 37.01 8.57 4.80
CA PRO A 368 36.23 9.46 3.93
C PRO A 368 36.40 9.13 2.43
N LYS A 369 35.34 9.35 1.64
CA LYS A 369 35.32 9.16 0.17
C LYS A 369 36.50 9.86 -0.52
N SER A 370 37.20 9.14 -1.39
CA SER A 370 38.33 9.66 -2.18
C SER A 370 38.52 8.90 -3.48
N ASP A 371 38.29 9.57 -4.62
CA ASP A 371 38.51 9.01 -5.96
C ASP A 371 39.94 8.50 -6.15
N ALA A 372 40.93 9.24 -5.63
CA ALA A 372 42.33 8.84 -5.69
C ALA A 372 42.61 7.55 -4.90
N ALA A 373 42.01 7.40 -3.71
CA ALA A 373 42.16 6.19 -2.90
C ALA A 373 41.45 4.99 -3.54
N ASN A 374 40.24 5.22 -4.08
CA ASN A 374 39.47 4.22 -4.81
C ASN A 374 40.24 3.72 -6.04
N ASN A 375 40.81 4.62 -6.84
CA ASN A 375 41.62 4.31 -8.01
C ASN A 375 42.91 3.57 -7.63
N ALA A 376 43.58 3.97 -6.56
CA ALA A 376 44.78 3.28 -6.06
C ALA A 376 44.47 1.85 -5.59
N LYS A 377 43.38 1.66 -4.83
CA LYS A 377 42.92 0.34 -4.39
C LYS A 377 42.58 -0.54 -5.60
N LEU A 378 41.80 -0.01 -6.55
CA LEU A 378 41.43 -0.73 -7.77
C LEU A 378 42.64 -1.19 -8.56
N LEU A 379 43.63 -0.33 -8.78
CA LEU A 379 44.86 -0.69 -9.48
C LEU A 379 45.68 -1.74 -8.73
N SER A 380 45.71 -1.67 -7.40
CA SER A 380 46.38 -2.65 -6.55
C SER A 380 45.72 -4.03 -6.64
N GLU A 381 44.38 -4.10 -6.59
CA GLU A 381 43.64 -5.37 -6.65
C GLU A 381 43.70 -6.01 -8.04
N LEU A 382 43.81 -5.19 -9.09
CA LEU A 382 44.03 -5.66 -10.46
C LEU A 382 45.53 -5.86 -10.80
N GLY A 383 46.41 -5.84 -9.81
CA GLY A 383 47.85 -6.01 -10.01
C GLY A 383 48.17 -7.35 -10.69
N GLY A 384 48.91 -7.30 -11.81
CA GLY A 384 49.33 -8.50 -12.54
C GLY A 384 48.37 -9.00 -13.63
N LEU A 385 47.14 -8.51 -13.68
CA LEU A 385 46.16 -8.84 -14.73
C LEU A 385 46.40 -8.01 -15.99
N VAL A 386 46.18 -8.60 -17.17
CA VAL A 386 46.42 -7.95 -18.49
C VAL A 386 45.26 -8.17 -19.47
N GLY A 387 45.11 -7.24 -20.42
CA GLY A 387 44.15 -7.39 -21.52
C GLY A 387 42.70 -7.60 -21.03
N GLU A 388 42.05 -8.63 -21.55
CA GLU A 388 40.65 -8.95 -21.27
C GLU A 388 40.37 -9.33 -19.80
N GLU A 389 41.39 -9.71 -19.02
CA GLU A 389 41.24 -9.97 -17.58
C GLU A 389 40.91 -8.70 -16.78
N ARG A 390 41.06 -7.51 -17.39
CA ARG A 390 40.72 -6.21 -16.78
C ARG A 390 39.37 -5.67 -17.27
N SER A 391 38.50 -6.55 -17.78
CA SER A 391 37.16 -6.18 -18.24
C SER A 391 36.33 -5.64 -17.09
N ALA A 392 35.61 -4.57 -17.38
CA ALA A 392 34.76 -3.87 -16.44
C ALA A 392 33.60 -3.21 -17.17
N HIS A 393 32.57 -2.85 -16.44
CA HIS A 393 31.49 -2.06 -16.98
C HIS A 393 31.02 -1.06 -15.92
N PHE A 394 30.57 0.10 -16.38
CA PHE A 394 29.78 0.95 -15.52
C PHE A 394 28.31 0.56 -15.64
N THR A 395 27.61 0.54 -14.51
CA THR A 395 26.16 0.34 -14.42
C THR A 395 25.52 1.59 -13.87
N CYS A 396 24.43 2.04 -14.51
CA CYS A 396 23.53 3.08 -13.98
C CYS A 396 22.16 2.45 -13.80
N CYS A 397 21.61 2.50 -12.59
CA CYS A 397 20.20 2.24 -12.33
C CYS A 397 19.50 3.57 -12.03
N LEU A 398 18.48 3.88 -12.81
CA LEU A 398 17.60 5.01 -12.59
C LEU A 398 16.24 4.50 -12.13
N VAL A 399 15.76 5.03 -11.01
CA VAL A 399 14.43 4.72 -10.47
C VAL A 399 13.63 6.00 -10.44
N LEU A 400 12.52 5.98 -11.15
CA LEU A 400 11.53 7.04 -11.15
C LEU A 400 10.32 6.56 -10.35
N ALA A 401 10.11 7.17 -9.19
CA ALA A 401 9.03 6.82 -8.28
C ALA A 401 8.00 7.96 -8.22
N ALA A 402 6.74 7.59 -8.09
CA ALA A 402 5.68 8.50 -7.70
C ALA A 402 4.89 7.89 -6.52
N PRO A 403 4.23 8.71 -5.69
CA PRO A 403 3.54 8.21 -4.50
C PRO A 403 2.48 7.18 -4.88
N ASN A 404 2.41 6.07 -4.14
CA ASN A 404 1.40 5.03 -4.31
C ASN A 404 1.32 4.42 -5.73
N SER A 405 2.43 4.39 -6.46
CA SER A 405 2.51 3.85 -7.82
C SER A 405 3.73 2.95 -8.00
N GLU A 406 3.69 2.07 -9.00
CA GLU A 406 4.85 1.24 -9.35
C GLU A 406 5.95 2.09 -9.97
N SER A 407 7.16 2.05 -9.37
CA SER A 407 8.30 2.81 -9.86
C SER A 407 8.80 2.28 -11.22
N LEU A 408 9.06 3.20 -12.15
CA LEU A 408 9.76 2.88 -13.40
C LEU A 408 11.25 2.71 -13.11
N VAL A 409 11.78 1.53 -13.44
CA VAL A 409 13.19 1.20 -13.30
C VAL A 409 13.81 0.98 -14.66
N VAL A 410 14.93 1.66 -14.90
CA VAL A 410 15.76 1.40 -16.08
C VAL A 410 17.20 1.24 -15.66
N GLN A 411 17.86 0.27 -16.27
CA GLN A 411 19.27 0.01 -16.06
C GLN A 411 19.98 -0.01 -17.41
N ALA A 412 21.17 0.60 -17.45
CA ALA A 412 22.03 0.51 -18.61
C ALA A 412 23.49 0.36 -18.20
N GLU A 413 24.24 -0.26 -19.12
CA GLU A 413 25.64 -0.58 -18.92
C GLU A 413 26.52 0.02 -20.03
N CYS A 414 27.74 0.34 -19.65
CA CYS A 414 28.79 0.74 -20.56
C CYS A 414 29.98 -0.22 -20.36
N PRO A 415 30.22 -1.16 -21.30
CA PRO A 415 31.34 -2.07 -21.21
C PRO A 415 32.65 -1.35 -21.53
N GLY A 416 33.72 -1.77 -20.87
CA GLY A 416 35.05 -1.24 -21.08
C GLY A 416 36.12 -2.05 -20.37
N GLN A 417 37.27 -1.44 -20.15
CA GLN A 417 38.43 -2.08 -19.54
C GLN A 417 39.14 -1.12 -18.59
N ILE A 418 39.78 -1.65 -17.56
CA ILE A 418 40.56 -0.83 -16.61
C ILE A 418 42.00 -0.69 -17.10
N ALA A 419 42.45 0.54 -17.32
CA ALA A 419 43.83 0.86 -17.66
C ALA A 419 44.80 0.47 -16.53
N THR A 420 46.09 0.34 -16.88
CA THR A 420 47.16 0.12 -15.90
C THR A 420 47.68 1.43 -15.28
N LEU A 421 47.42 2.55 -15.94
CA LEU A 421 47.79 3.89 -15.50
C LEU A 421 46.64 4.86 -15.81
N PRO A 422 46.40 5.86 -14.95
CA PRO A 422 45.42 6.90 -15.25
C PRO A 422 45.87 7.76 -16.43
N ALA A 423 44.94 8.10 -17.31
CA ALA A 423 45.15 9.01 -18.43
C ALA A 423 43.98 9.98 -18.55
N GLY A 424 44.25 11.19 -19.05
CA GLY A 424 43.28 12.28 -19.17
C GLY A 424 43.25 13.20 -17.94
N ASP A 425 42.64 14.38 -18.12
CA ASP A 425 42.57 15.46 -17.13
C ASP A 425 41.13 15.88 -16.80
N SER A 426 40.15 15.21 -17.40
CA SER A 426 38.72 15.50 -17.28
C SER A 426 37.98 14.36 -16.54
N GLY A 427 36.77 14.62 -16.02
CA GLY A 427 35.93 13.59 -15.40
C GLY A 427 36.11 13.43 -13.89
N PHE A 428 35.57 12.34 -13.32
CA PHE A 428 35.56 12.03 -11.88
C PHE A 428 35.56 10.53 -11.62
N GLY A 429 35.79 10.11 -10.36
CA GLY A 429 35.77 8.70 -9.97
C GLY A 429 36.80 7.87 -10.74
N TYR A 430 36.31 6.84 -11.44
CA TYR A 430 37.13 5.90 -12.20
C TYR A 430 37.34 6.29 -13.68
N ASP A 431 36.83 7.46 -14.11
CA ASP A 431 36.97 7.92 -15.51
C ASP A 431 38.41 7.92 -16.04
N PRO A 432 39.45 8.29 -15.25
CA PRO A 432 40.83 8.25 -15.71
C PRO A 432 41.38 6.84 -15.96
N LEU A 433 40.68 5.81 -15.46
CA LEU A 433 41.09 4.41 -15.60
C LEU A 433 40.16 3.61 -16.52
N PHE A 434 38.94 4.08 -16.77
CA PHE A 434 37.98 3.34 -17.59
C PHE A 434 38.19 3.62 -19.08
N VAL A 435 38.73 2.64 -19.79
CA VAL A 435 38.99 2.67 -21.24
C VAL A 435 37.76 2.19 -21.99
N VAL A 436 37.35 2.98 -22.99
CA VAL A 436 36.30 2.60 -23.95
C VAL A 436 36.97 1.91 -25.15
N PRO A 437 36.72 0.60 -25.38
CA PRO A 437 37.44 -0.17 -26.40
C PRO A 437 37.29 0.41 -27.82
N GLU A 438 36.11 0.93 -28.15
CA GLU A 438 35.82 1.54 -29.45
C GLU A 438 36.75 2.73 -29.76
N TYR A 439 37.18 3.47 -28.74
CA TYR A 439 38.00 4.67 -28.90
C TYR A 439 39.46 4.48 -28.48
N GLY A 440 39.78 3.40 -27.78
CA GLY A 440 41.12 3.13 -27.23
C GLY A 440 41.61 4.21 -26.25
N LYS A 441 40.68 4.92 -25.60
CA LYS A 441 40.93 6.06 -24.70
C LYS A 441 40.12 5.95 -23.43
N THR A 442 40.60 6.55 -22.35
CA THR A 442 39.85 6.64 -21.10
C THR A 442 38.69 7.62 -21.22
N PHE A 443 37.66 7.50 -20.38
CA PHE A 443 36.59 8.52 -20.34
C PHE A 443 37.14 9.92 -20.02
N ALA A 444 38.20 10.01 -19.21
CA ALA A 444 38.86 11.27 -18.91
C ALA A 444 39.57 11.89 -20.13
N GLU A 445 40.01 11.09 -21.11
CA GLU A 445 40.61 11.56 -22.36
C GLU A 445 39.57 11.91 -23.45
N LEU A 446 38.39 11.28 -23.41
CA LEU A 446 37.34 11.49 -24.41
C LEU A 446 36.58 12.81 -24.22
N GLY A 447 36.65 13.40 -23.02
CA GLY A 447 35.93 14.61 -22.68
C GLY A 447 34.42 14.39 -22.52
N MET A 448 33.73 15.40 -21.99
CA MET A 448 32.31 15.31 -21.65
C MET A 448 31.39 15.12 -22.86
N ASP A 449 31.70 15.72 -24.02
CA ASP A 449 30.85 15.68 -25.21
C ASP A 449 30.64 14.26 -25.76
N ILE A 450 31.68 13.43 -25.71
CA ILE A 450 31.62 12.03 -26.12
C ILE A 450 31.01 11.20 -25.00
N LYS A 451 31.48 11.38 -23.76
CA LYS A 451 30.99 10.64 -22.58
C LYS A 451 29.47 10.76 -22.41
N ASN A 452 28.91 11.94 -22.62
CA ASN A 452 27.47 12.20 -22.50
C ASN A 452 26.63 11.51 -23.59
N LYS A 453 27.24 10.89 -24.60
CA LYS A 453 26.57 10.09 -25.63
C LYS A 453 26.68 8.58 -25.40
N ILE A 454 27.80 8.12 -24.82
CA ILE A 454 28.13 6.69 -24.78
C ILE A 454 28.12 6.08 -23.38
N SER A 455 28.04 6.90 -22.33
CA SER A 455 28.06 6.43 -20.95
C SER A 455 26.82 5.62 -20.57
N HIS A 456 26.97 4.79 -19.55
CA HIS A 456 25.90 4.03 -18.89
C HIS A 456 24.74 4.94 -18.49
N ARG A 457 25.03 6.12 -17.89
CA ARG A 457 23.99 7.09 -17.54
C ARG A 457 23.28 7.65 -18.78
N ALA A 458 24.00 8.03 -19.83
CA ALA A 458 23.38 8.52 -21.05
C ALA A 458 22.40 7.50 -21.66
N LYS A 459 22.81 6.23 -21.72
CA LYS A 459 21.95 5.13 -22.17
C LYS A 459 20.76 4.89 -21.24
N ALA A 460 20.97 4.93 -19.92
CA ALA A 460 19.89 4.76 -18.94
C ALA A 460 18.86 5.90 -19.06
N ILE A 461 19.31 7.13 -19.30
CA ILE A 461 18.46 8.29 -19.57
C ILE A 461 17.66 8.09 -20.85
N GLU A 462 18.28 7.62 -21.95
CA GLU A 462 17.56 7.33 -23.20
C GLU A 462 16.46 6.28 -22.98
N LEU A 463 16.76 5.21 -22.24
CA LEU A 463 15.78 4.20 -21.85
C LEU A 463 14.66 4.82 -20.99
N LEU A 464 15.00 5.64 -20.01
CA LEU A 464 14.05 6.32 -19.13
C LEU A 464 13.09 7.20 -19.95
N VAL A 465 13.64 8.03 -20.84
CA VAL A 465 12.87 8.95 -21.69
C VAL A 465 11.97 8.18 -22.67
N SER A 466 12.43 7.04 -23.19
CA SER A 466 11.61 6.20 -24.08
C SER A 466 10.41 5.56 -23.39
N GLN A 467 10.50 5.32 -22.08
CA GLN A 467 9.44 4.74 -21.27
C GLN A 467 8.62 5.79 -20.50
N TRP A 468 9.13 7.02 -20.42
CA TRP A 468 8.55 8.14 -19.70
C TRP A 468 7.09 8.40 -20.08
N GLU A 469 6.79 8.55 -21.37
CA GLU A 469 5.43 8.91 -21.82
C GLU A 469 4.44 7.79 -21.50
N LYS A 470 4.87 6.53 -21.66
CA LYS A 470 4.07 5.37 -21.30
C LYS A 470 3.81 5.32 -19.80
N TRP A 471 4.85 5.43 -18.97
CA TRP A 471 4.72 5.37 -17.52
C TRP A 471 3.91 6.53 -16.97
N THR A 472 4.14 7.76 -17.46
CA THR A 472 3.32 8.92 -17.07
C THR A 472 1.89 8.81 -17.58
N HIS A 473 1.65 8.17 -18.72
CA HIS A 473 0.29 7.86 -19.17
C HIS A 473 -0.36 6.79 -18.29
N GLU A 474 0.34 5.73 -17.89
CA GLU A 474 -0.15 4.69 -16.98
C GLU A 474 -0.48 5.27 -15.59
N LEU A 475 0.35 6.19 -15.08
CA LEU A 475 0.02 6.96 -13.87
C LEU A 475 -1.31 7.72 -14.01
N ASN A 476 -1.57 8.29 -15.19
CA ASN A 476 -2.79 9.05 -15.50
C ASN A 476 -3.94 8.17 -16.02
N GLN A 477 -3.73 6.87 -16.29
CA GLN A 477 -4.73 5.92 -16.80
C GLN A 477 -5.23 4.94 -15.73
N THR A 478 -4.58 4.90 -14.57
CA THR A 478 -5.23 4.46 -13.32
C THR A 478 -6.42 5.35 -12.89
N GLU A 479 -6.79 6.35 -13.72
CA GLU A 479 -7.91 7.29 -13.56
C GLU A 479 -9.09 7.09 -14.54
N GLU A 480 -9.04 6.11 -15.47
CA GLU A 480 -10.18 5.79 -16.38
C GLU A 480 -11.01 4.57 -15.95
#